data_AF-A0A7C7WRJ7-F1
#
_entry.id   AF-A0A7C7WRJ7-F1
#
_cell.length_a   1.000
_cell.length_b   1.000
_cell.length_c   1.000
_cell.angle_alpha   90.00
_cell.angle_beta   90.00
_cell.angle_gamma   90.00
#
_symmetry.space_group_name_H-M   'P 1'
#
loop_
_entity.id
_entity.type
_entity.pdbx_description
1 polymer ?
#
loop_
_entity_poly.entity_id
_entity_poly.type
_entity_poly.pdbx_seq_one_letter_code
_entity_poly.pdbx_strand_id
1 'polypeptide(L)' 'MVFSSQLFVFYFLPLTLLLYYAMPWRGRHAVLTLLSYLFYGWANPLFVVLLLFSTVVDYVCGLALVGSGPVWLARLARAP' A
#
# COMPACT_ATOMS: atom_id res chain seq x y z
N MET A 1 12.30 10.07 -3.12
CA MET A 1 13.63 10.47 -2.61
C MET A 1 14.49 9.21 -2.45
N VAL A 2 15.81 9.32 -2.35
CA VAL A 2 16.67 8.16 -2.00
C VAL A 2 16.62 7.95 -0.48
N PHE A 3 16.51 6.70 -0.01
CA PHE A 3 16.46 6.36 1.43
C PHE A 3 17.65 6.91 2.22
N SER A 4 18.80 7.10 1.58
CA SER A 4 20.02 7.62 2.20
C SER A 4 20.09 9.15 2.31
N SER A 5 19.06 9.88 1.89
CA SER A 5 19.08 11.34 1.93
C SER A 5 18.74 11.90 3.32
N GLN A 6 19.48 12.93 3.75
CA GLN A 6 19.24 13.69 4.98
C GLN A 6 17.77 14.15 5.11
N LEU A 7 17.14 14.51 3.98
CA LEU A 7 15.73 14.92 3.93
C LEU A 7 14.76 13.82 4.37
N PHE A 8 15.07 12.54 4.11
CA PHE A 8 14.22 11.45 4.54
C PHE A 8 14.22 11.29 6.06
N VAL A 9 15.42 11.24 6.66
CA VAL A 9 15.57 10.98 8.10
C VAL A 9 15.10 12.16 8.94
N PHE A 10 15.42 13.40 8.53
CA PHE A 10 15.16 14.59 9.35
C PHE A 10 13.85 15.32 9.02
N TYR A 11 13.29 15.16 7.83
CA TYR A 11 12.01 15.81 7.48
C TYR A 11 10.90 14.79 7.26
N PHE A 12 11.09 13.82 6.38
CA PHE A 12 10.03 12.88 6.05
C PHE A 12 9.63 12.05 7.28
N LEU A 13 10.57 11.33 7.90
CA LEU A 13 10.29 10.43 9.02
C LEU A 13 9.57 11.10 10.22
N PRO A 14 10.03 12.25 10.76
CA PRO A 14 9.32 12.91 11.85
C PRO A 14 7.97 13.49 11.41
N LEU A 15 7.84 13.98 10.17
CA LEU A 15 6.55 14.44 9.63
C LEU A 15 5.55 13.28 9.50
N THR A 16 6.01 12.13 8.99
CA THR A 16 5.20 10.91 8.88
C THR A 16 4.70 10.45 10.24
N LEU A 17 5.58 10.43 11.25
CA LEU A 17 5.21 10.06 12.61
C LEU A 17 4.24 11.05 13.24
N LEU A 18 4.47 12.36 13.07
CA LEU A 18 3.56 13.39 13.56
C LEU A 18 2.15 13.23 12.97
N LEU A 19 2.05 13.09 11.64
CA LEU A 19 0.79 12.86 10.94
C LEU A 19 0.13 11.54 11.39
N TYR A 20 0.93 10.48 11.57
CA TYR A 20 0.43 9.19 12.03
C TYR A 20 -0.16 9.24 13.44
N TYR A 21 0.52 9.92 14.37
CA TYR A 21 0.04 10.08 15.75
C TYR A 21 -1.09 11.09 15.88
N ALA A 22 -1.14 12.12 15.02
CA ALA A 22 -2.21 13.10 15.00
C ALA A 22 -3.54 12.53 14.45
N MET A 23 -3.49 11.50 13.60
CA MET A 23 -4.69 10.96 12.95
C MET A 23 -5.43 9.92 13.83
N PRO A 24 -6.77 9.99 13.90
CA PRO A 24 -7.58 8.96 14.57
C PRO A 24 -7.42 7.59 13.91
N TRP A 25 -7.66 6.50 14.65
CA TRP A 25 -7.41 5.10 14.27
C TRP A 25 -7.80 4.73 12.83
N ARG A 26 -8.94 5.28 12.35
CA ARG A 26 -9.47 5.02 11.00
C ARG A 26 -8.64 5.65 9.87
N GLY A 27 -7.99 6.79 10.12
CA GLY A 27 -7.23 7.53 9.10
C GLY A 27 -5.76 7.11 9.00
N ARG A 28 -5.23 6.37 9.98
CA ARG A 28 -3.81 6.00 10.04
C ARG A 28 -3.34 5.21 8.82
N HIS A 29 -4.16 4.26 8.37
CA HIS A 29 -3.85 3.49 7.17
C HIS A 29 -3.81 4.38 5.93
N ALA A 30 -4.81 5.25 5.74
CA ALA A 30 -4.85 6.18 4.61
C ALA A 30 -3.65 7.15 4.61
N VAL A 31 -3.28 7.68 5.77
CA VAL A 31 -2.10 8.54 5.94
C VAL A 31 -0.82 7.79 5.57
N LEU A 32 -0.64 6.55 6.04
CA LEU A 32 0.50 5.71 5.68
C LEU A 32 0.58 5.43 4.17
N THR A 33 -0.55 5.15 3.51
CA THR A 33 -0.58 4.96 2.05
C THR A 33 -0.20 6.24 1.34
N LEU A 34 -0.80 7.38 1.72
CA LEU A 34 -0.54 8.66 1.06
C LEU A 34 0.92 9.10 1.20
N LEU A 35 1.50 8.95 2.40
CA LEU A 35 2.92 9.25 2.63
C LEU A 35 3.85 8.29 1.88
N SER A 36 3.51 7.00 1.81
CA SER A 36 4.28 6.03 0.99
C SER A 36 4.29 6.43 -0.49
N TYR A 37 3.14 6.86 -1.01
CA TYR A 37 3.03 7.37 -2.37
C TYR A 37 3.82 8.66 -2.57
N LEU A 38 3.74 9.61 -1.64
CA LEU A 38 4.44 10.89 -1.72
C LEU A 38 5.97 10.69 -1.70
N PHE A 39 6.46 9.77 -0.88
CA PHE A 39 7.88 9.40 -0.81
C PHE A 39 8.41 8.78 -2.11
N TYR A 40 7.65 7.82 -2.66
CA TYR A 40 8.00 7.15 -3.91
C TYR A 40 7.90 8.12 -5.11
N GLY A 41 6.87 8.96 -5.13
CA GLY A 41 6.62 9.94 -6.20
C GLY A 41 7.69 11.01 -6.28
N TRP A 42 8.26 11.40 -5.14
CA TRP A 42 9.32 12.41 -5.10
C TRP A 42 10.58 11.99 -5.86
N ALA A 43 10.93 10.69 -5.89
CA ALA A 43 12.09 10.24 -6.67
C ALA A 43 11.79 10.13 -8.15
N ASN A 44 10.61 9.61 -8.49
CA ASN A 44 10.18 9.41 -9.87
C ASN A 44 8.66 9.20 -9.90
N PRO A 45 7.87 10.11 -10.50
CA PRO A 45 6.41 10.02 -10.50
C PRO A 45 5.89 8.77 -11.22
N LEU A 46 6.69 8.17 -12.11
CA LEU A 46 6.39 6.89 -12.76
C LEU A 46 6.22 5.73 -11.77
N PHE A 47 6.99 5.69 -10.68
CA PHE A 47 6.83 4.63 -9.68
C PHE A 47 5.51 4.73 -8.94
N VAL A 48 5.01 5.93 -8.69
CA VAL A 48 3.68 6.13 -8.09
C VAL A 48 2.60 5.56 -9.00
N VAL A 49 2.68 5.83 -10.30
CA VAL A 49 1.70 5.29 -11.26
C VAL A 49 1.78 3.77 -11.33
N LEU A 50 2.99 3.19 -11.33
CA LEU A 50 3.19 1.74 -11.29
C LEU A 50 2.62 1.11 -10.01
N LEU A 51 2.86 1.73 -8.86
CA LEU A 51 2.32 1.26 -7.58
C LEU A 51 0.79 1.31 -7.61
N LEU A 52 0.20 2.39 -8.12
CA LEU A 52 -1.25 2.57 -8.23
C LEU A 52 -1.86 1.54 -9.16
N PHE A 53 -1.23 1.34 -10.31
CA PHE A 53 -1.63 0.32 -11.25
C PHE A 53 -1.58 -1.08 -10.63
N SER A 54 -0.50 -1.46 -9.95
CA SER A 54 -0.41 -2.75 -9.25
C SER A 54 -1.52 -2.87 -8.22
N THR A 55 -1.70 -1.86 -7.36
CA THR A 55 -2.71 -1.90 -6.29
C THR A 55 -4.12 -2.09 -6.86
N VAL A 56 -4.45 -1.45 -7.98
CA VAL A 56 -5.75 -1.59 -8.67
C VAL A 56 -5.87 -2.98 -9.28
N VAL A 57 -4.84 -3.49 -9.95
CA VAL A 57 -4.84 -4.83 -10.54
C VAL A 57 -5.00 -5.89 -9.44
N ASP A 58 -4.24 -5.80 -8.36
CA ASP A 58 -4.35 -6.70 -7.19
C ASP A 58 -5.74 -6.65 -6.56
N TYR A 59 -6.35 -5.46 -6.44
CA TYR A 59 -7.70 -5.28 -5.92
C TYR A 59 -8.76 -5.91 -6.84
N VAL A 60 -8.67 -5.70 -8.15
CA VAL A 60 -9.60 -6.28 -9.13
C VAL A 60 -9.45 -7.80 -9.18
N CYS A 61 -8.22 -8.32 -9.17
CA CYS A 61 -7.95 -9.75 -9.08
C CYS A 61 -8.51 -10.35 -7.79
N GLY A 62 -8.34 -9.68 -6.64
CA GLY A 62 -8.91 -10.09 -5.36
C GLY A 62 -10.45 -10.12 -5.38
N LEU A 63 -11.08 -9.11 -5.99
CA LEU A 63 -12.53 -9.05 -6.16
C LEU A 63 -13.05 -10.17 -7.08
N ALA A 64 -12.35 -10.43 -8.18
CA ALA A 64 -12.66 -11.54 -9.08
C ALA A 64 -12.50 -12.90 -8.37
N LEU A 65 -11.49 -13.04 -7.49
CA LEU A 65 -11.31 -14.21 -6.65
C LEU A 65 -12.45 -14.40 -5.65
N VAL A 66 -12.97 -13.33 -5.04
CA VAL A 66 -14.11 -13.44 -4.10
C VAL A 66 -15.38 -13.95 -4.81
N GLY A 67 -15.57 -13.59 -6.08
CA GLY A 67 -16.65 -14.15 -6.90
C GLY A 67 -16.44 -15.62 -7.30
N SER A 68 -15.20 -16.09 -7.32
CA SER A 68 -14.85 -17.49 -7.56
C SER A 68 -14.56 -18.16 -6.22
N GLY A 69 -15.63 -18.63 -5.56
CA GLY A 69 -15.60 -19.20 -4.20
C GLY A 69 -14.38 -20.12 -3.92
N PRO A 70 -13.93 -20.24 -2.65
CA PRO A 70 -12.57 -20.62 -2.33
C PRO A 70 -12.12 -21.88 -3.07
N VAL A 71 -11.19 -21.72 -4.03
CA VAL A 71 -10.62 -22.82 -4.81
C VAL A 71 -10.02 -23.89 -3.87
N TRP A 72 -9.55 -23.48 -2.69
CA TRP A 72 -9.06 -24.36 -1.63
C TRP A 72 -10.14 -25.27 -1.05
N LEU A 73 -11.39 -24.80 -0.91
CA LEU A 73 -12.52 -25.63 -0.49
C LEU A 73 -12.87 -26.67 -1.56
N ALA A 74 -12.83 -26.29 -2.83
CA ALA A 74 -13.03 -27.23 -3.94
C ALA A 74 -11.92 -28.30 -4.04
N ARG A 75 -10.70 -27.96 -3.60
CA ARG A 75 -9.58 -28.91 -3.50
C ARG A 75 -9.67 -29.82 -2.28
N LEU A 76 -10.13 -29.32 -1.13
CA LEU A 76 -10.34 -30.13 0.07
C LEU A 76 -11.49 -31.12 -0.10
N ALA A 77 -12.56 -30.75 -0.83
CA ALA A 77 -13.66 -31.65 -1.16
C ALA A 77 -13.30 -32.79 -2.14
N ARG A 78 -12.11 -32.74 -2.76
CA ARG A 78 -11.59 -33.77 -3.68
C ARG A 78 -10.45 -34.61 -3.08
N ALA A 79 -10.06 -34.38 -1.84
CA ALA A 79 -9.08 -35.24 -1.16
C ALA A 79 -9.78 -36.54 -0.70
N PRO A 80 -9.26 -37.73 -1.07
CA PRO A 80 -9.86 -39.03 -0.73
C PRO A 80 -9.78 -39.37 0.76
#